data_AF-A0A1F8QY15-F1
#
_entry.id   AF-A0A1F8QY15-F1
#
_cell.length_a   1.000
_cell.length_b   1.000
_cell.length_c   1.000
_cell.angle_alpha   90.00
_cell.angle_beta   90.00
_cell.angle_gamma   90.00
#
_symmetry.space_group_name_H-M   'P 1'
#
loop_
_entity.id
_entity.type
_entity.pdbx_description
1 polymer ?
#
loop_
_entity_poly.entity_id
_entity_poly.type
_entity_poly.pdbx_seq_one_letter_code
_entity_poly.pdbx_strand_id
1 'polypeptide(L)' 'MMVKIHCTNCGTDGYMSLLESSYQMSYRCWKCKEFFTLTVEDNQVKSLVKLSADEYQKMKEAEDLRAKFKRQY' A
#
# COMPACT_ATOMS: atom_id res chain seq x y z
N MET A 1 20.15 -1.11 3.50
CA MET A 1 20.03 0.35 3.39
C MET A 1 18.93 0.83 4.33
N MET A 2 19.05 2.01 4.96
CA MET A 2 18.06 2.49 5.93
C MET A 2 17.14 3.51 5.27
N VAL A 3 15.83 3.30 5.34
CA VAL A 3 14.81 4.14 4.73
C VAL A 3 13.89 4.71 5.81
N LYS A 4 13.61 6.01 5.74
CA LYS A 4 12.70 6.68 6.66
C LYS A 4 11.27 6.56 6.13
N ILE A 5 10.40 5.93 6.90
CA ILE A 5 8.99 5.73 6.58
C ILE A 5 8.18 6.67 7.46
N HIS A 6 7.44 7.61 6.86
CA HIS A 6 6.55 8.49 7.58
C HIS A 6 5.11 7.97 7.47
N CYS A 7 4.48 7.60 8.60
CA CYS A 7 3.11 7.11 8.58
C CYS A 7 2.11 8.26 8.42
N THR A 8 1.37 8.27 7.32
CA THR A 8 0.37 9.32 7.02
C THR A 8 -0.86 9.29 7.93
N ASN A 9 -1.12 8.19 8.66
CA ASN A 9 -2.27 8.09 9.54
C ASN A 9 -2.02 8.59 10.97
N CYS A 10 -0.84 8.31 11.53
CA CYS A 10 -0.51 8.68 12.91
C CYS A 10 0.68 9.65 13.04
N GLY A 11 1.24 10.09 11.91
CA GLY A 11 2.36 11.05 11.85
C GLY A 11 3.66 10.52 12.45
N THR A 12 3.77 9.21 12.65
CA THR A 12 4.96 8.61 13.28
C THR A 12 6.00 8.25 12.23
N ASP A 13 7.23 8.68 12.48
CA ASP A 13 8.39 8.27 11.71
C ASP A 13 8.90 6.90 12.18
N GLY A 14 9.17 6.02 11.23
CA GLY A 14 9.86 4.76 11.41
C GLY A 14 11.09 4.69 10.53
N TYR A 15 12.05 3.86 10.92
CA TYR A 15 13.19 3.53 10.07
C TYR A 15 13.15 2.05 9.77
N MET A 16 13.35 1.69 8.51
CA MET A 16 13.37 0.30 8.09
C MET A 16 14.60 0.02 7.24
N SER A 17 15.26 -1.10 7.52
CA SER A 17 16.38 -1.58 6.73
C SER A 17 15.85 -2.40 5.56
N LEU A 18 16.01 -1.89 4.34
CA LEU A 18 15.69 -2.61 3.11
C LEU A 18 16.95 -3.21 2.49
N LEU A 19 16.79 -4.40 1.91
CA LEU A 19 17.87 -5.11 1.21
C LEU A 19 18.06 -4.55 -0.21
N GLU A 20 16.97 -4.15 -0.86
CA GLU A 20 16.94 -3.63 -2.23
C GLU A 20 16.54 -2.15 -2.27
N SER A 21 17.08 -1.41 -3.24
CA SER A 21 16.84 0.03 -3.43
C SER A 21 15.43 0.36 -3.96
N SER A 22 14.75 -0.63 -4.56
CA SER A 22 13.41 -0.50 -5.09
C SER A 22 12.59 -1.73 -4.72
N TYR A 23 11.58 -1.58 -3.88
CA TYR A 23 10.73 -2.68 -3.44
C TYR A 23 9.34 -2.21 -3.05
N GLN A 24 8.33 -3.02 -3.35
CA GLN A 24 6.96 -2.80 -2.89
C GLN A 24 6.61 -3.82 -1.82
N MET A 25 6.23 -3.35 -0.63
CA MET A 25 5.87 -4.23 0.48
C MET A 25 4.62 -3.76 1.21
N SER A 26 3.92 -4.70 1.85
CA SER A 26 2.94 -4.39 2.87
C SER A 26 3.66 -3.94 4.14
N TYR A 27 3.53 -2.66 4.47
CA TYR A 27 4.05 -2.05 5.67
C TYR A 27 2.97 -1.97 6.73
N ARG A 28 3.27 -2.48 7.94
CA ARG A 28 2.41 -2.30 9.10
C ARG A 28 2.99 -1.24 10.01
N CYS A 29 2.23 -0.18 10.28
CA CYS A 29 2.67 0.84 11.22
C CYS A 29 2.74 0.25 12.63
N TRP A 30 3.88 0.42 13.31
CA TRP A 30 4.06 -0.08 14.67
C TRP A 30 3.16 0.61 15.70
N LYS A 31 2.79 1.88 15.46
CA LYS A 31 1.99 2.70 16.38
C LYS A 31 0.49 2.57 16.17
N CYS A 32 -0.03 2.84 14.96
CA CYS A 32 -1.47 2.68 14.69
C CYS A 32 -1.88 1.27 14.27
N LYS A 33 -0.93 0.34 14.06
CA LYS A 33 -1.16 -1.06 13.65
C LYS A 33 -1.87 -1.23 12.31
N GLU A 34 -2.05 -0.15 11.54
CA GLU A 34 -2.67 -0.18 10.23
C GLU A 34 -1.73 -0.68 9.12
N PHE A 35 -2.34 -1.17 8.05
CA PHE A 35 -1.67 -1.72 6.88
C PHE A 35 -1.62 -0.70 5.76
N PHE A 36 -0.45 -0.57 5.17
CA PHE A 36 -0.15 0.31 4.05
C PHE A 36 0.62 -0.49 3.00
N THR A 37 0.43 -0.15 1.75
CA THR A 37 1.34 -0.55 0.67
C THR A 37 2.42 0.52 0.57
N LEU A 38 3.64 0.14 0.94
CA LEU A 38 4.84 0.97 0.85
C LEU A 38 5.55 0.64 -0.45
N THR A 39 5.73 1.63 -1.32
CA THR A 39 6.55 1.53 -2.52
C THR A 39 7.80 2.37 -2.30
N VAL A 40 8.96 1.71 -2.28
CA VAL A 40 10.27 2.33 -2.19
C VAL A 40 10.93 2.28 -3.56
N GLU A 41 11.50 3.40 -4.00
CA GLU A 41 12.25 3.54 -5.25
C GLU A 41 13.43 4.47 -4.97
N ASP A 42 14.61 4.13 -5.49
CA ASP A 42 15.86 4.88 -5.23
C ASP A 42 16.14 5.11 -3.74
N ASN A 43 15.83 4.10 -2.92
CA ASN A 43 16.04 4.13 -1.47
C ASN A 43 15.21 5.21 -0.72
N GLN A 44 14.15 5.71 -1.36
CA GLN A 44 13.22 6.69 -0.81
C GLN A 44 11.78 6.16 -0.88
N VAL A 45 10.96 6.48 0.13
CA VAL A 45 9.54 6.13 0.12
C VAL A 45 8.84 6.99 -0.93
N LYS A 46 8.44 6.37 -2.03
CA LYS A 46 7.73 7.07 -3.10
C LYS A 46 6.23 7.13 -2.86
N SER A 47 5.67 6.03 -2.37
CA SER A 47 4.23 5.90 -2.14
C SER A 47 3.96 5.17 -0.83
N LEU A 48 3.05 5.73 -0.03
CA LEU A 48 2.51 5.09 1.15
C LEU A 48 0.98 5.15 1.06
N VAL A 49 0.39 4.12 0.45
CA VAL A 49 -1.06 4.05 0.25
C VAL A 49 -1.65 3.20 1.36
N LYS A 50 -2.53 3.79 2.17
CA LYS A 50 -3.29 3.04 3.16
C LYS A 50 -4.16 2.03 2.46
N LEU A 51 -4.14 0.78 2.92
CA LEU A 51 -5.18 -0.18 2.57
C LEU A 51 -6.46 0.24 3.30
N SER A 52 -7.15 1.23 2.73
CA SER A 52 -8.49 1.64 3.16
C SER A 52 -9.53 0.80 2.43
N ALA A 53 -10.68 0.58 3.08
CA ALA A 53 -11.80 -0.20 2.57
C ALA A 53 -12.27 0.24 1.15
N ASP A 54 -12.05 1.50 0.77
CA ASP A 54 -12.35 2.05 -0.56
C ASP A 54 -11.65 1.34 -1.72
N GLU A 55 -10.41 0.88 -1.56
CA GLU A 55 -9.71 0.14 -2.63
C GLU A 55 -10.27 -1.28 -2.78
N TYR A 56 -10.80 -1.85 -1.69
CA TYR A 56 -11.57 -3.09 -1.72
C TYR A 56 -12.90 -2.92 -2.47
N GLN A 57 -13.56 -1.76 -2.33
CA GLN A 57 -14.81 -1.44 -3.02
C GLN A 57 -14.62 -1.33 -4.54
N LYS A 58 -13.57 -0.61 -4.99
CA LYS A 58 -13.25 -0.50 -6.42
C LYS A 58 -12.91 -1.84 -7.06
N MET A 59 -12.21 -2.72 -6.34
CA MET A 59 -11.95 -4.09 -6.81
C MET A 59 -13.26 -4.87 -6.98
N LYS A 60 -14.22 -4.71 -6.05
CA LYS A 60 -15.52 -5.38 -6.11
C LYS A 60 -16.42 -4.84 -7.22
N GLU A 61 -16.42 -3.53 -7.46
CA GLU A 61 -17.18 -2.91 -8.57
C GLU A 61 -16.61 -3.32 -9.93
N ALA A 62 -15.28 -3.41 -10.08
CA ALA A 62 -14.65 -3.90 -11.30
C ALA A 62 -14.96 -5.38 -11.57
N GLU A 63 -15.08 -6.20 -10.52
CA GLU A 63 -15.50 -7.59 -10.63
C GLU A 63 -16.97 -7.73 -11.02
N ASP A 64 -17.88 -6.93 -10.43
CA ASP A 64 -19.31 -6.92 -10.79
C ASP A 64 -19.55 -6.45 -12.24
N LEU A 65 -18.79 -5.45 -12.69
CA LEU A 65 -18.79 -5.02 -14.09
C LEU A 65 -18.33 -6.14 -15.01
N ARG A 66 -17.21 -6.82 -14.71
CA ARG A 66 -16.71 -7.96 -15.50
C ARG A 66 -17.70 -9.14 -15.52
N ALA A 67 -18.38 -9.40 -14.40
CA ALA A 67 -19.39 -10.45 -14.31
C ALA A 67 -20.62 -10.17 -15.19
N LYS A 68 -21.03 -8.90 -15.33
CA LYS A 68 -22.10 -8.47 -16.25
C LYS A 68 -21.70 -8.65 -17.72
N PHE A 69 -20.46 -8.32 -18.10
CA PHE A 69 -19.98 -8.51 -19.48
C PHE A 69 -19.81 -9.99 -19.88
N LYS A 70 -19.66 -10.91 -18.92
CA LYS A 70 -19.50 -12.35 -19.18
C LYS A 70 -20.81 -13.11 -19.44
N ARG A 71 -21.98 -12.47 -19.25
CA ARG A 71 -23.30 -13.09 -19.54
C ARG A 71 -23.83 -12.85 -20.95
N GLN A 72 -23.10 -12.09 -21.78
CA GLN A 72 -23.54 -11.73 -23.12
C GLN A 72 -22.66 -12.33 -24.25
N TYR A 73 -21.83 -13.33 -23.95
CA TYR A 73 -21.08 -14.10 -24.96
C TYR A 73 -21.26 -15.60 -24.74
#